data_AF-A0A832PWS2-F1
#
_entry.id   AF-A0A832PWS2-F1
#
_cell.length_a   1.000
_cell.length_b   1.000
_cell.length_c   1.000
_cell.angle_alpha   90.00
_cell.angle_beta   90.00
_cell.angle_gamma   90.00
#
_symmetry.space_group_name_H-M   'P 1'
#
loop_
_entity.id
_entity.type
_entity.pdbx_description
1 polymer ?
#
loop_
_entity_poly.entity_id
_entity_poly.type
_entity_poly.pdbx_seq_one_letter_code
_entity_poly.pdbx_strand_id
1 'polypeptide(L)'
;MPNTVPANKGFIRFIEKGGNALPHPAILFAIFALITLIVSAIGGLLGWSGIHPATGEAVNVINLLSKEGVHRILLEMVNSYTGFAPLGVVMVALLGIGVAESSGFIGTAVKALLVKAPPKSVTFMVVFTGVLSNVASDVGYILIIPLAGVIFHSLGRHPIAGMAAAFAGVSGGFSANILIGTIDPLLAGLSTEAAQILDPDYVVMPTANYYFMFVSTFLITILGTIVTDKIVEPRLGKYTGDVEPEAITKLT
;
A
#
# COMPACT_ATOMS: atom_id res chain seq x y z
N MET A 1 -6.20 -22.17 33.71
CA MET A 1 -5.94 -20.75 34.08
C MET A 1 -6.16 -19.92 32.83
N PRO A 2 -7.03 -18.91 32.81
CA PRO A 2 -7.12 -18.04 31.65
C PRO A 2 -5.84 -17.19 31.63
N ASN A 3 -5.02 -17.38 30.61
CA ASN A 3 -3.86 -16.55 30.31
C ASN A 3 -4.36 -15.14 29.97
N THR A 4 -4.57 -14.30 30.99
CA THR A 4 -4.75 -12.86 30.77
C THR A 4 -3.40 -12.29 30.36
N VAL A 5 -3.22 -12.08 29.06
CA VAL A 5 -2.10 -11.32 28.50
C VAL A 5 -1.97 -10.02 29.32
N PRO A 6 -0.80 -9.71 29.90
CA PRO A 6 -0.66 -8.53 30.73
C PRO A 6 -0.97 -7.29 29.88
N ALA A 7 -1.94 -6.49 30.33
CA ALA A 7 -2.37 -5.27 29.63
C ALA A 7 -1.16 -4.32 29.51
N ASN A 8 -0.60 -4.26 28.31
CA ASN A 8 0.67 -3.58 28.06
C ASN A 8 0.48 -2.07 28.31
N LYS A 9 1.11 -1.53 29.36
CA LYS A 9 1.12 -0.09 29.66
C LYS A 9 2.34 0.53 28.97
N GLY A 10 2.22 0.95 27.71
CA GLY A 10 3.34 1.52 26.94
C GLY A 10 2.98 2.00 25.52
N PHE A 11 4.01 2.28 24.70
CA PHE A 11 3.93 2.76 23.31
C PHE A 11 2.96 1.95 22.41
N ILE A 12 2.92 0.63 22.58
CA ILE A 12 2.00 -0.25 21.82
C ILE A 12 0.53 0.10 22.11
N ARG A 13 0.19 0.39 23.36
CA ARG A 13 -1.18 0.81 23.72
C ARG A 13 -1.52 2.20 23.18
N PHE A 14 -0.52 3.08 23.03
CA PHE A 14 -0.72 4.36 22.36
C PHE A 14 -1.05 4.15 20.87
N ILE A 15 -0.31 3.29 20.17
CA ILE A 15 -0.61 2.93 18.78
C ILE A 15 -2.00 2.30 18.67
N GLU A 16 -2.32 1.32 19.52
CA GLU A 16 -3.61 0.63 19.54
C GLU A 16 -4.76 1.62 19.78
N LYS A 17 -4.63 2.51 20.77
CA LYS A 17 -5.64 3.52 21.06
C LYS A 17 -5.79 4.52 19.91
N GLY A 18 -4.69 4.93 19.29
CA GLY A 18 -4.69 5.83 18.13
C GLY A 18 -5.38 5.21 16.92
N GLY A 19 -5.03 3.96 16.59
CA GLY A 19 -5.65 3.21 15.50
C GLY A 19 -7.14 2.98 15.71
N ASN A 20 -7.55 2.59 16.92
CA ASN A 20 -8.97 2.36 17.25
C ASN A 20 -9.80 3.65 17.31
N ALA A 21 -9.17 4.81 17.44
CA ALA A 21 -9.87 6.10 17.47
C ALA A 21 -10.25 6.61 16.07
N LEU A 22 -9.58 6.13 15.02
CA LEU A 22 -9.88 6.55 13.66
C LEU A 22 -11.14 5.82 13.15
N PRO A 23 -12.19 6.55 12.75
CA PRO A 23 -13.34 5.93 12.14
C PRO A 23 -12.99 5.38 10.76
N HIS A 24 -13.86 4.51 10.24
CA HIS A 24 -13.71 3.94 8.90
C HIS A 24 -13.45 5.06 7.85
N PRO A 25 -12.51 4.90 6.90
CA PRO A 25 -12.15 5.96 5.94
C PRO A 25 -13.34 6.60 5.21
N ALA A 26 -14.35 5.81 4.84
CA ALA A 26 -15.59 6.34 4.25
C ALA A 26 -16.31 7.37 5.14
N ILE A 27 -16.30 7.15 6.47
CA ILE A 27 -16.89 8.08 7.44
C ILE A 27 -16.02 9.33 7.54
N LEU A 28 -14.69 9.21 7.47
CA LEU A 28 -13.80 10.39 7.43
C LEU A 28 -14.12 11.28 6.23
N PHE A 29 -14.29 10.71 5.03
CA PHE A 29 -14.68 11.48 3.84
C PHE A 29 -16.09 12.09 3.97
N ALA A 30 -17.05 11.38 4.56
CA ALA A 30 -18.38 11.93 4.82
C ALA A 30 -18.33 13.13 5.80
N ILE A 31 -17.50 13.03 6.84
CA ILE A 31 -17.26 14.12 7.79
C ILE A 31 -16.60 15.30 7.07
N PHE A 32 -15.59 15.07 6.23
CA PHE A 32 -14.95 16.14 5.45
C PHE A 32 -15.92 16.80 4.47
N ALA A 33 -16.78 16.04 3.79
CA ALA A 33 -17.82 16.61 2.92
C ALA A 33 -18.78 17.51 3.70
N LEU A 34 -19.24 17.07 4.88
CA LEU A 34 -20.10 17.86 5.75
C LEU A 34 -19.41 19.13 6.25
N ILE A 35 -18.15 19.03 6.67
CA ILE A 35 -17.34 20.19 7.08
C ILE A 35 -17.21 21.17 5.92
N THR A 36 -16.90 20.71 4.71
CA THR A 36 -16.80 21.56 3.52
C THR A 36 -18.10 22.31 3.25
N LEU A 37 -19.26 21.66 3.38
CA LEU A 37 -20.56 22.35 3.24
C LEU A 37 -20.71 23.49 4.26
N ILE A 38 -20.43 23.21 5.54
CA ILE A 38 -20.56 24.20 6.63
C ILE A 38 -19.57 25.35 6.44
N VAL A 39 -18.30 25.04 6.17
CA VAL A 39 -17.24 26.04 5.99
C VAL A 39 -17.50 26.90 4.75
N SER A 40 -17.99 26.30 3.65
CA SER A 40 -18.37 27.04 2.44
C SER A 40 -19.51 28.03 2.69
N ALA A 41 -20.48 27.67 3.54
CA ALA A 41 -21.57 28.56 3.90
C ALA A 41 -21.10 29.72 4.77
N ILE A 42 -20.27 29.46 5.78
CA ILE A 42 -19.69 30.50 6.63
C ILE A 42 -18.82 31.45 5.79
N GLY A 43 -17.91 30.90 4.97
CA GLY A 43 -17.02 31.70 4.13
C GLY A 43 -17.74 32.52 3.08
N GLY A 44 -18.80 31.96 2.47
CA GLY A 44 -19.65 32.69 1.53
C GLY A 44 -20.44 33.81 2.18
N LEU A 45 -20.95 33.62 3.41
CA LEU A 45 -21.66 34.67 4.16
C LEU A 45 -20.73 35.79 4.63
N LEU A 46 -19.50 35.47 5.00
CA LEU A 46 -18.48 36.43 5.44
C LEU A 46 -17.73 37.08 4.28
N GLY A 47 -17.99 36.68 3.04
CA GLY A 47 -17.34 37.24 1.85
C GLY A 47 -15.84 36.92 1.76
N TRP A 48 -15.43 35.71 2.16
CA TRP A 48 -14.04 35.29 2.07
C TRP A 48 -13.56 35.24 0.62
N SER A 49 -12.38 35.82 0.39
CA SER A 49 -11.71 35.81 -0.91
C SER A 49 -10.20 35.67 -0.75
N GLY A 50 -9.54 35.19 -1.79
CA GLY A 50 -8.09 35.06 -1.90
C GLY A 50 -7.60 35.42 -3.29
N ILE A 51 -6.29 35.51 -3.47
CA ILE A 51 -5.67 35.74 -4.78
C ILE A 51 -5.09 34.42 -5.28
N HIS A 52 -5.41 34.05 -6.50
CA HIS A 52 -4.86 32.85 -7.12
C HIS A 52 -3.35 33.04 -7.33
N PRO A 53 -2.49 32.16 -6.78
CA PRO A 53 -1.04 32.37 -6.83
C PRO A 53 -0.46 32.27 -8.24
N ALA A 54 -1.09 31.49 -9.14
CA ALA A 54 -0.62 31.34 -10.52
C ALA A 54 -1.12 32.43 -11.50
N THR A 55 -2.40 32.84 -11.40
CA THR A 55 -3.02 33.77 -12.37
C THR A 55 -3.13 35.19 -11.85
N GLY A 56 -3.04 35.40 -10.53
CA GLY A 56 -3.24 36.71 -9.90
C GLY A 56 -4.71 37.14 -9.79
N GLU A 57 -5.66 36.29 -10.21
CA GLU A 57 -7.09 36.60 -10.16
C GLU A 57 -7.68 36.45 -8.76
N ALA A 58 -8.74 37.20 -8.46
CA ALA A 58 -9.46 37.07 -7.20
C ALA A 58 -10.36 35.82 -7.21
N VAL A 59 -10.14 34.92 -6.25
CA VAL A 59 -10.93 33.70 -6.03
C VAL A 59 -11.87 33.93 -4.85
N ASN A 60 -13.16 33.78 -5.07
CA ASN A 60 -14.18 33.94 -4.04
C ASN A 60 -14.68 32.59 -3.54
N VAL A 61 -15.00 32.50 -2.25
CA VAL A 61 -15.61 31.28 -1.68
C VAL A 61 -17.05 31.13 -2.19
N ILE A 62 -17.37 29.94 -2.70
CA ILE A 62 -18.70 29.59 -3.18
C ILE A 62 -19.48 28.89 -2.06
N ASN A 63 -20.62 29.44 -1.66
CA ASN A 63 -21.52 28.80 -0.70
C ASN A 63 -22.24 27.60 -1.33
N LEU A 64 -21.92 26.38 -0.89
CA LEU A 64 -22.52 25.16 -1.43
C LEU A 64 -23.93 24.86 -0.87
N LEU A 65 -24.33 25.49 0.24
CA LEU A 65 -25.68 25.38 0.81
C LEU A 65 -26.67 26.39 0.23
N SER A 66 -26.25 27.25 -0.70
CA SER A 66 -27.17 28.11 -1.44
C SER A 66 -28.04 27.29 -2.40
N LYS A 67 -29.09 27.90 -2.96
CA LYS A 67 -29.94 27.27 -3.98
C LYS A 67 -29.10 26.78 -5.17
N GLU A 68 -28.19 27.62 -5.64
CA GLU A 68 -27.27 27.33 -6.75
C GLU A 68 -26.27 26.24 -6.38
N GLY A 69 -25.73 26.26 -5.15
CA GLY A 69 -24.80 25.26 -4.63
C GLY A 69 -25.43 23.87 -4.53
N VAL A 70 -26.65 23.77 -3.99
CA VAL A 70 -27.38 22.50 -3.90
C VAL A 70 -27.73 21.98 -5.28
N HIS A 71 -28.16 22.83 -6.21
CA HIS A 71 -28.38 22.45 -7.60
C HIS A 71 -27.10 21.89 -8.22
N ARG A 72 -25.97 22.56 -8.01
CA ARG A 72 -24.66 22.11 -8.50
C ARG A 72 -24.31 20.73 -7.97
N ILE A 73 -24.44 20.50 -6.66
CA ILE A 73 -24.16 19.18 -6.05
C ILE A 73 -25.02 18.11 -6.71
N LEU A 74 -26.33 18.32 -6.83
CA LEU A 74 -27.24 17.31 -7.38
C LEU A 74 -26.98 17.02 -8.87
N LEU A 75 -26.65 18.03 -9.65
CA LEU A 75 -26.41 17.89 -11.10
C LEU A 75 -25.02 17.32 -11.41
N GLU A 76 -23.99 17.71 -10.66
CA GLU A 76 -22.61 17.31 -10.91
C GLU A 76 -22.22 16.00 -10.22
N MET A 77 -22.97 15.53 -9.21
CA MET A 77 -22.61 14.36 -8.39
C MET A 77 -22.13 13.15 -9.19
N VAL A 78 -22.89 12.74 -10.21
CA VAL A 78 -22.54 11.57 -11.03
C VAL A 78 -21.29 11.85 -11.85
N ASN A 79 -21.19 13.04 -12.45
CA ASN A 79 -20.03 13.43 -13.26
C ASN A 79 -18.76 13.56 -12.42
N SER A 80 -18.85 14.07 -11.18
CA SER A 80 -17.73 14.12 -10.24
C SER A 80 -17.27 12.72 -9.84
N TYR A 81 -18.21 11.78 -9.65
CA TYR A 81 -17.86 10.40 -9.30
C TYR A 81 -17.25 9.65 -10.49
N THR A 82 -17.86 9.71 -11.68
CA THR A 82 -17.39 8.98 -12.87
C THR A 82 -16.16 9.62 -13.51
N GLY A 83 -16.00 10.94 -13.36
CA GLY A 83 -14.85 11.70 -13.84
C GLY A 83 -13.64 11.67 -12.91
N PHE A 84 -13.79 11.12 -11.70
CA PHE A 84 -12.70 11.00 -10.73
C PHE A 84 -11.56 10.15 -11.31
N ALA A 85 -10.42 10.77 -11.57
CA ALA A 85 -9.31 10.18 -12.33
C ALA A 85 -8.88 8.79 -11.84
N PRO A 86 -8.77 8.51 -10.52
CA PRO A 86 -8.41 7.18 -10.03
C PRO A 86 -9.43 6.07 -10.39
N LEU A 87 -10.72 6.40 -10.49
CA LEU A 87 -11.78 5.38 -10.58
C LEU A 87 -11.62 4.54 -11.85
N GLY A 88 -11.54 5.19 -13.01
CA GLY A 88 -11.46 4.50 -14.30
C GLY A 88 -10.18 3.68 -14.44
N VAL A 89 -9.04 4.29 -14.12
CA VAL A 89 -7.73 3.65 -14.32
C VAL A 89 -7.54 2.45 -13.39
N VAL A 90 -7.98 2.55 -12.14
CA VAL A 90 -7.89 1.44 -11.17
C VAL A 90 -8.81 0.29 -11.57
N MET A 91 -10.06 0.56 -11.99
CA MET A 91 -10.98 -0.51 -12.43
C MET A 91 -10.41 -1.31 -13.60
N VAL A 92 -9.83 -0.64 -14.60
CA VAL A 92 -9.21 -1.32 -15.76
C VAL A 92 -7.98 -2.13 -15.33
N ALA A 93 -7.13 -1.58 -14.46
CA ALA A 93 -5.95 -2.29 -13.94
C ALA A 93 -6.33 -3.54 -13.14
N LEU A 94 -7.37 -3.45 -12.30
CA LEU A 94 -7.87 -4.57 -11.49
C LEU A 94 -8.43 -5.70 -12.34
N LEU A 95 -9.03 -5.41 -13.50
CA LEU A 95 -9.47 -6.47 -14.43
C LEU A 95 -8.28 -7.30 -14.94
N GLY A 96 -7.18 -6.65 -15.34
CA GLY A 96 -5.98 -7.35 -15.82
C GLY A 96 -5.33 -8.20 -14.73
N ILE A 97 -5.18 -7.65 -13.52
CA ILE A 97 -4.62 -8.37 -12.37
C ILE A 97 -5.54 -9.51 -11.95
N GLY A 98 -6.86 -9.30 -11.95
CA GLY A 98 -7.83 -10.36 -11.63
C GLY A 98 -7.70 -11.58 -12.53
N VAL A 99 -7.43 -11.40 -13.84
CA VAL A 99 -7.16 -12.51 -14.77
C VAL A 99 -5.80 -13.18 -14.48
N ALA A 100 -4.76 -12.39 -14.25
CA ALA A 100 -3.42 -12.92 -13.93
C ALA A 100 -3.40 -13.70 -12.60
N GLU A 101 -4.19 -13.27 -11.62
CA GLU A 101 -4.34 -13.94 -10.34
C GLU A 101 -5.20 -15.20 -10.47
N SER A 102 -6.38 -15.10 -11.09
CA SER A 102 -7.32 -16.22 -11.25
C SER A 102 -6.74 -17.36 -12.09
N SER A 103 -5.82 -17.06 -13.02
CA SER A 103 -5.09 -18.08 -13.79
C SER A 103 -3.98 -18.78 -13.01
N GLY A 104 -3.67 -18.32 -11.79
CA GLY A 104 -2.57 -18.83 -10.97
C GLY A 104 -1.17 -18.42 -11.46
N PHE A 105 -1.07 -17.56 -12.48
CA PHE A 105 0.20 -17.10 -13.05
C PHE A 105 1.09 -16.44 -11.99
N ILE A 106 0.51 -15.52 -11.23
CA ILE A 106 1.23 -14.75 -10.22
C ILE A 106 1.75 -15.64 -9.09
N GLY A 107 0.88 -16.48 -8.52
CA GLY A 107 1.25 -17.41 -7.44
C GLY A 107 2.33 -18.42 -7.89
N THR A 108 2.26 -18.88 -9.13
CA THR A 108 3.25 -19.81 -9.70
C THR A 108 4.58 -19.10 -9.94
N ALA A 109 4.58 -17.87 -10.45
CA ALA A 109 5.80 -17.08 -10.66
C ALA A 109 6.52 -16.81 -9.33
N VAL A 110 5.78 -16.40 -8.30
CA VAL A 110 6.31 -16.18 -6.93
C VAL A 110 6.94 -17.47 -6.37
N LYS A 111 6.23 -18.61 -6.45
CA LYS A 111 6.77 -19.91 -6.02
C LYS A 111 8.04 -20.28 -6.79
N ALA A 112 8.04 -20.07 -8.11
CA ALA A 112 9.19 -20.36 -8.96
C ALA A 112 10.42 -19.53 -8.60
N LEU A 113 10.25 -18.24 -8.28
CA LEU A 113 11.35 -17.37 -7.83
C LEU A 113 11.97 -17.86 -6.52
N LEU A 114 11.14 -18.28 -5.57
CA LEU A 114 11.59 -18.70 -4.23
C LEU A 114 12.21 -20.10 -4.23
N VAL A 115 11.60 -21.07 -4.93
CA VAL A 115 12.10 -22.46 -4.99
C VAL A 115 13.40 -22.57 -5.78
N LYS A 116 13.62 -21.72 -6.79
CA LYS A 116 14.86 -21.71 -7.59
C LYS A 116 15.98 -20.85 -6.99
N ALA A 117 15.75 -20.20 -5.85
CA ALA A 117 16.73 -19.33 -5.22
C ALA A 117 17.95 -20.15 -4.71
N PRO A 118 19.19 -19.73 -5.03
CA PRO A 118 20.37 -20.39 -4.48
C PRO A 118 20.47 -20.19 -2.96
N PRO A 119 20.93 -21.20 -2.18
CA PRO A 119 20.94 -21.16 -0.72
C PRO A 119 21.57 -19.89 -0.10
N LYS A 120 22.61 -19.35 -0.74
CA LYS A 120 23.35 -18.17 -0.27
C LYS A 120 22.59 -16.85 -0.46
N SER A 121 21.60 -16.78 -1.34
CA SER A 121 20.83 -15.56 -1.63
C SER A 121 19.36 -15.70 -1.25
N VAL A 122 18.99 -16.69 -0.44
CA VAL A 122 17.58 -16.96 -0.10
C VAL A 122 16.95 -15.79 0.62
N THR A 123 17.64 -15.15 1.57
CA THR A 123 17.11 -13.96 2.26
C THR A 123 16.80 -12.85 1.26
N PHE A 124 17.74 -12.58 0.35
CA PHE A 124 17.55 -11.58 -0.71
C PHE A 124 16.34 -11.92 -1.58
N MET A 125 16.24 -13.17 -2.04
CA MET A 125 15.14 -13.60 -2.90
C MET A 125 13.80 -13.57 -2.18
N VAL A 126 13.74 -13.88 -0.88
CA VAL A 126 12.53 -13.76 -0.07
C VAL A 126 12.07 -12.32 0.03
N VAL A 127 12.97 -11.41 0.43
CA VAL A 127 12.62 -9.98 0.57
C VAL A 127 12.25 -9.40 -0.79
N PHE A 128 13.04 -9.69 -1.83
CA PHE A 128 12.81 -9.23 -3.20
C PHE A 128 11.46 -9.68 -3.74
N THR A 129 11.15 -10.97 -3.59
CA THR A 129 9.85 -11.52 -4.01
C THR A 129 8.72 -10.91 -3.19
N GLY A 130 8.95 -10.65 -1.90
CA GLY A 130 8.02 -9.92 -1.05
C GLY A 130 7.72 -8.52 -1.58
N VAL A 131 8.74 -7.73 -1.93
CA VAL A 131 8.57 -6.39 -2.51
C VAL A 131 7.79 -6.45 -3.83
N LEU A 132 8.15 -7.38 -4.73
CA LEU A 132 7.45 -7.55 -6.01
C LEU A 132 6.00 -8.01 -5.87
N SER A 133 5.65 -8.63 -4.75
CA SER A 133 4.30 -9.17 -4.52
C SER A 133 3.20 -8.12 -4.43
N ASN A 134 3.53 -6.83 -4.34
CA ASN A 134 2.50 -5.79 -4.45
C ASN A 134 1.75 -5.85 -5.81
N VAL A 135 2.40 -6.29 -6.91
CA VAL A 135 1.68 -6.51 -8.19
C VAL A 135 0.64 -7.63 -8.05
N ALA A 136 0.89 -8.56 -7.13
CA ALA A 136 0.08 -9.73 -6.84
C ALA A 136 -1.08 -9.48 -5.85
N SER A 137 -1.30 -8.24 -5.42
CA SER A 137 -2.26 -7.92 -4.36
C SER A 137 -2.00 -8.76 -3.08
N ASP A 138 -3.06 -9.22 -2.42
CA ASP A 138 -3.03 -9.92 -1.12
C ASP A 138 -2.34 -11.31 -1.15
N VAL A 139 -2.08 -11.87 -2.34
CA VAL A 139 -1.43 -13.18 -2.50
C VAL A 139 -0.04 -13.21 -1.86
N GLY A 140 0.64 -12.07 -1.82
CA GLY A 140 1.94 -11.93 -1.18
C GLY A 140 1.93 -12.34 0.29
N TYR A 141 0.94 -11.89 1.06
CA TYR A 141 0.82 -12.22 2.48
C TYR A 141 0.49 -13.70 2.71
N ILE A 142 -0.41 -14.25 1.90
CA ILE A 142 -0.91 -15.61 2.08
C ILE A 142 0.14 -16.66 1.68
N LEU A 143 0.90 -16.42 0.61
CA LEU A 143 1.84 -17.41 0.08
C LEU A 143 3.29 -17.19 0.52
N ILE A 144 3.80 -15.96 0.46
CA ILE A 144 5.26 -15.72 0.59
C ILE A 144 5.71 -15.91 2.04
N ILE A 145 4.95 -15.40 3.00
CA ILE A 145 5.29 -15.46 4.42
C ILE A 145 5.47 -16.90 4.89
N PRO A 146 4.49 -17.81 4.77
CA PRO A 146 4.67 -19.19 5.20
C PRO A 146 5.73 -19.92 4.38
N LEU A 147 5.78 -19.71 3.06
CA LEU A 147 6.76 -20.36 2.18
C LEU A 147 8.21 -19.97 2.53
N ALA A 148 8.46 -18.71 2.89
CA ALA A 148 9.76 -18.27 3.37
C ALA A 148 10.15 -18.96 4.67
N GLY A 149 9.20 -19.17 5.59
CA GLY A 149 9.43 -19.96 6.80
C GLY A 149 9.86 -21.39 6.50
N VAL A 150 9.16 -22.06 5.59
CA VAL A 150 9.48 -23.43 5.14
C VAL A 150 10.87 -23.47 4.49
N ILE A 151 11.17 -22.57 3.55
CA ILE A 151 12.47 -22.55 2.85
C ILE A 151 13.63 -22.31 3.84
N PHE A 152 13.47 -21.39 4.79
CA PHE A 152 14.49 -21.17 5.82
C PHE A 152 14.70 -22.43 6.66
N HIS A 153 13.61 -23.09 7.05
CA HIS A 153 13.68 -24.32 7.83
C HIS A 153 14.36 -25.47 7.06
N SER A 154 14.02 -25.68 5.78
CA SER A 154 14.65 -26.69 4.91
C SER A 154 16.16 -26.47 4.73
N LEU A 155 16.64 -25.25 4.94
CA LEU A 155 18.06 -24.88 4.87
C LEU A 155 18.76 -24.90 6.24
N GLY A 156 18.07 -25.36 7.29
CA GLY A 156 18.58 -25.37 8.66
C GLY A 156 18.68 -23.98 9.30
N ARG A 157 18.01 -22.98 8.73
CA ARG A 157 17.92 -21.60 9.24
C ARG A 157 16.67 -21.42 10.08
N HIS A 158 16.62 -20.35 10.85
CA HIS A 158 15.48 -20.10 11.75
C HIS A 158 14.22 -19.71 10.95
N PRO A 159 13.11 -20.49 10.99
CA PRO A 159 11.92 -20.23 10.18
C PRO A 159 11.27 -18.87 10.44
N ILE A 160 11.24 -18.43 11.70
CA ILE A 160 10.73 -17.09 12.07
C ILE A 160 11.54 -15.96 11.39
N ALA A 161 12.84 -16.14 11.16
CA ALA A 161 13.64 -15.15 10.44
C ALA A 161 13.16 -15.03 8.98
N GLY A 162 12.87 -16.17 8.34
CA GLY A 162 12.31 -16.20 6.98
C GLY A 162 10.93 -15.54 6.90
N MET A 163 10.03 -15.86 7.84
CA MET A 163 8.71 -15.23 7.91
C MET A 163 8.80 -13.72 8.16
N ALA A 164 9.70 -13.28 9.05
CA ALA A 164 9.93 -11.87 9.33
C ALA A 164 10.51 -11.13 8.13
N ALA A 165 11.45 -11.74 7.40
CA ALA A 165 12.04 -11.19 6.19
C ALA A 165 10.98 -11.02 5.08
N ALA A 166 10.15 -12.05 4.88
CA ALA A 166 9.02 -11.98 3.95
C ALA A 166 8.04 -10.88 4.35
N PHE A 167 7.63 -10.82 5.61
CA PHE A 167 6.70 -9.79 6.10
C PHE A 167 7.27 -8.38 5.91
N ALA A 168 8.55 -8.17 6.20
CA ALA A 168 9.22 -6.89 5.97
C ALA A 168 9.25 -6.52 4.47
N GLY A 169 9.50 -7.49 3.58
CA GLY A 169 9.47 -7.28 2.14
C GLY A 169 8.07 -6.94 1.61
N VAL A 170 7.05 -7.70 1.99
CA VAL A 170 5.66 -7.50 1.53
C VAL A 170 5.07 -6.21 2.09
N SER A 171 5.19 -5.97 3.41
CA SER A 171 4.57 -4.82 4.07
C SER A 171 5.40 -3.55 3.94
N GLY A 172 6.71 -3.62 4.24
CA GLY A 172 7.60 -2.47 4.17
C GLY A 172 7.98 -2.07 2.74
N GLY A 173 7.91 -3.01 1.79
CA GLY A 173 8.19 -2.78 0.38
C GLY A 173 6.97 -2.42 -0.48
N PHE A 174 5.78 -2.25 0.12
CA PHE A 174 4.51 -2.18 -0.62
C PHE A 174 4.53 -1.21 -1.81
N SER A 175 5.06 0.01 -1.64
CA SER A 175 5.09 0.97 -2.75
C SER A 175 6.21 0.72 -3.77
N ALA A 176 7.28 0.00 -3.43
CA ALA A 176 8.39 -0.18 -4.35
C ALA A 176 8.13 -1.38 -5.28
N ASN A 177 8.35 -1.19 -6.57
CA ASN A 177 8.20 -2.27 -7.54
C ASN A 177 9.08 -2.08 -8.78
N ILE A 178 9.33 -3.17 -9.50
CA ILE A 178 9.93 -3.15 -10.83
C ILE A 178 8.88 -2.86 -11.90
N LEU A 179 7.63 -3.25 -11.68
CA LEU A 179 6.54 -3.06 -12.61
C LEU A 179 5.52 -2.07 -12.05
N ILE A 180 4.84 -1.35 -12.93
CA ILE A 180 3.70 -0.51 -12.55
C ILE A 180 2.59 -1.42 -12.01
N GLY A 181 2.17 -1.17 -10.77
CA GLY A 181 1.10 -1.87 -10.07
C GLY A 181 -0.19 -1.04 -10.01
N THR A 182 -1.17 -1.53 -9.27
CA THR A 182 -2.47 -0.83 -9.05
C THR A 182 -2.36 0.41 -8.18
N ILE A 183 -1.35 0.46 -7.32
CA ILE A 183 -1.12 1.61 -6.44
C ILE A 183 -0.71 2.87 -7.22
N ASP A 184 0.02 2.69 -8.32
CA ASP A 184 0.57 3.78 -9.10
C ASP A 184 -0.49 4.65 -9.77
N PRO A 185 -1.44 4.09 -10.55
CA PRO A 185 -2.53 4.88 -11.11
C PRO A 185 -3.46 5.44 -10.04
N LEU A 186 -3.63 4.75 -8.91
CA LEU A 186 -4.42 5.27 -7.78
C LEU A 186 -3.79 6.54 -7.21
N LEU A 187 -2.50 6.48 -6.84
CA LEU A 187 -1.79 7.63 -6.26
C LEU A 187 -1.60 8.76 -7.29
N ALA A 188 -1.31 8.42 -8.55
CA ALA A 188 -1.20 9.40 -9.63
C ALA A 188 -2.53 10.10 -9.90
N GLY A 189 -3.65 9.36 -9.91
CA GLY A 189 -4.98 9.94 -10.05
C GLY A 189 -5.32 10.89 -8.89
N LEU A 190 -5.06 10.48 -7.64
CA LEU A 190 -5.29 11.35 -6.47
C LEU A 190 -4.41 12.61 -6.51
N SER A 191 -3.17 12.46 -6.94
CA SER A 191 -2.23 13.58 -7.09
C SER A 191 -2.66 14.53 -8.20
N THR A 192 -3.24 14.01 -9.29
CA THR A 192 -3.81 14.80 -10.39
C THR A 192 -5.00 15.63 -9.89
N GLU A 193 -5.96 15.00 -9.21
CA GLU A 193 -7.13 15.69 -8.63
C GLU A 193 -6.73 16.80 -7.65
N ALA A 194 -5.69 16.56 -6.85
CA ALA A 194 -5.15 17.56 -5.94
C ALA A 194 -4.44 18.71 -6.70
N ALA A 195 -3.69 18.40 -7.75
CA ALA A 195 -2.97 19.40 -8.55
C ALA A 195 -3.93 20.29 -9.36
N GLN A 196 -5.05 19.72 -9.85
CA GLN A 196 -6.08 20.41 -10.61
C GLN A 196 -6.88 21.45 -9.81
N ILE A 197 -6.70 21.49 -8.49
CA ILE A 197 -7.17 22.60 -7.65
C ILE A 197 -6.44 23.91 -8.00
N LEU A 198 -5.19 23.84 -8.46
CA LEU A 198 -4.36 24.99 -8.82
C LEU A 198 -4.12 25.13 -10.33
N ASP A 199 -3.93 24.01 -11.03
CA ASP A 199 -3.65 23.97 -12.46
C ASP A 199 -4.53 22.91 -13.15
N PRO A 200 -5.63 23.30 -13.81
CA PRO A 200 -6.60 22.37 -14.39
C PRO A 200 -6.03 21.39 -15.43
N ASP A 201 -4.95 21.77 -16.11
CA ASP A 201 -4.34 20.97 -17.18
C ASP A 201 -3.23 20.03 -16.64
N TYR A 202 -2.95 20.08 -15.33
CA TYR A 202 -1.90 19.27 -14.72
C TYR A 202 -2.31 17.80 -14.62
N VAL A 203 -1.53 16.91 -15.25
CA VAL A 203 -1.76 15.46 -15.22
C VAL A 203 -0.55 14.74 -14.68
N VAL A 204 -0.73 13.98 -13.60
CA VAL A 204 0.30 13.08 -13.07
C VAL A 204 0.18 11.73 -13.75
N MET A 205 1.20 11.36 -14.53
CA MET A 205 1.25 10.04 -15.15
C MET A 205 1.48 8.94 -14.11
N PRO A 206 0.90 7.73 -14.27
CA PRO A 206 1.20 6.59 -13.41
C PRO A 206 2.69 6.22 -13.39
N THR A 207 3.42 6.55 -14.45
CA THR A 207 4.87 6.31 -14.57
C THR A 207 5.74 7.38 -13.90
N ALA A 208 5.15 8.44 -13.33
CA ALA A 208 5.90 9.56 -12.77
C ALA A 208 6.90 9.13 -11.68
N ASN A 209 6.55 8.12 -10.87
CA ASN A 209 7.39 7.59 -9.81
C ASN A 209 8.21 6.35 -10.21
N TYR A 210 8.12 5.88 -11.46
CA TYR A 210 8.65 4.58 -11.87
C TYR A 210 10.14 4.40 -11.56
N TYR A 211 10.98 5.36 -11.97
CA TYR A 211 12.43 5.29 -11.74
C TYR A 211 12.77 5.27 -10.24
N PHE A 212 12.03 6.03 -9.43
CA PHE A 212 12.23 6.07 -7.98
C PHE A 212 11.87 4.73 -7.35
N MET A 213 10.73 4.14 -7.73
CA MET A 213 10.29 2.84 -7.22
C MET A 213 11.20 1.70 -7.65
N PHE A 214 11.69 1.74 -8.89
CA PHE A 214 12.64 0.76 -9.41
C PHE A 214 13.91 0.72 -8.57
N VAL A 215 14.52 1.88 -8.31
CA VAL A 215 15.72 1.98 -7.46
C VAL A 215 15.40 1.59 -6.02
N SER A 216 14.26 2.04 -5.49
CA SER A 216 13.80 1.73 -4.13
C SER A 216 13.60 0.23 -3.92
N THR A 217 13.19 -0.53 -4.94
CA THR A 217 13.03 -1.98 -4.88
C THR A 217 14.33 -2.66 -4.48
N PHE A 218 15.43 -2.33 -5.16
CA PHE A 218 16.74 -2.89 -4.83
C PHE A 218 17.25 -2.39 -3.49
N LEU A 219 17.05 -1.10 -3.17
CA LEU A 219 17.45 -0.53 -1.90
C LEU A 219 16.78 -1.25 -0.71
N ILE A 220 15.45 -1.37 -0.74
CA ILE A 220 14.67 -2.04 0.32
C ILE A 220 15.05 -3.52 0.41
N THR A 221 15.26 -4.18 -0.73
CA THR A 221 15.68 -5.59 -0.75
C THR A 221 17.05 -5.77 -0.08
N ILE A 222 18.03 -4.93 -0.42
CA ILE A 222 19.37 -4.98 0.17
C ILE A 222 19.30 -4.69 1.67
N LEU A 223 18.59 -3.65 2.08
CA LEU A 223 18.45 -3.29 3.49
C LEU A 223 17.72 -4.38 4.28
N GLY A 224 16.61 -4.92 3.76
CA GLY A 224 15.87 -6.02 4.39
C GLY A 224 16.72 -7.28 4.53
N THR A 225 17.56 -7.57 3.53
CA THR A 225 18.53 -8.68 3.59
C THR A 225 19.54 -8.46 4.70
N ILE A 226 20.17 -7.28 4.74
CA ILE A 226 21.18 -6.92 5.75
C ILE A 226 20.60 -6.98 7.16
N VAL A 227 19.40 -6.41 7.36
CA VAL A 227 18.73 -6.41 8.66
C VAL A 227 18.38 -7.83 9.09
N THR A 228 17.88 -8.66 8.17
CA THR A 228 17.53 -10.04 8.50
C THR A 228 18.78 -10.84 8.89
N ASP A 229 19.79 -10.87 8.03
CA ASP A 229 20.96 -11.74 8.21
C ASP A 229 21.88 -11.26 9.34
N LYS A 230 22.02 -9.94 9.56
CA LYS A 230 22.95 -9.39 10.57
C LYS A 230 22.32 -9.05 11.90
N ILE A 231 21.00 -8.85 11.97
CA ILE A 231 20.33 -8.38 13.20
C ILE A 231 19.28 -9.39 13.66
N VAL A 232 18.35 -9.79 12.80
CA VAL A 232 17.21 -10.61 13.20
C VAL A 232 17.62 -12.07 13.43
N GLU A 233 18.23 -12.71 12.45
CA GLU A 233 18.60 -14.12 12.52
C GLU A 233 19.62 -14.41 13.64
N PRO A 234 20.70 -13.61 13.84
CA PRO A 234 21.63 -13.85 14.94
C PRO A 234 21.00 -13.71 16.33
N ARG A 235 19.98 -12.85 16.48
CA ARG A 235 19.25 -12.68 17.75
C ARG A 235 18.34 -13.86 18.07
N LEU A 236 17.83 -14.56 17.06
CA LEU A 236 16.96 -15.72 17.24
C LEU A 236 17.75 -16.99 17.61
N GLY A 237 19.03 -17.06 17.27
CA GLY A 237 19.89 -18.21 17.57
C GLY A 237 19.58 -19.44 16.71
N LYS A 238 20.10 -20.61 17.12
CA LYS A 238 19.84 -21.87 16.41
C LYS A 238 18.40 -22.33 16.69
N TYR A 239 17.70 -22.76 15.64
CA TYR A 239 16.39 -23.36 15.79
C TYR A 239 16.49 -24.72 16.50
N THR A 240 15.66 -24.92 17.53
CA THR A 240 15.63 -26.14 18.36
C THR A 240 14.24 -26.77 18.39
N GLY A 241 13.40 -26.53 17.39
CA GLY A 241 12.05 -27.10 17.34
C GLY A 241 12.03 -28.54 16.84
N ASP A 242 10.96 -29.26 17.19
CA ASP A 242 10.76 -30.69 16.86
C ASP A 242 10.12 -30.92 15.48
N VAL A 243 9.97 -29.88 14.66
CA VAL A 243 9.39 -30.01 13.32
C VAL A 243 10.47 -30.52 12.37
N GLU A 244 10.20 -31.60 11.64
CA GLU A 244 11.16 -32.07 10.63
C GLU A 244 11.21 -31.13 9.41
N PRO A 245 12.39 -30.88 8.83
CA PRO A 245 12.50 -30.05 7.63
C PRO A 245 11.82 -30.72 6.44
N GLU A 246 10.79 -30.08 5.87
CA GLU A 246 10.21 -30.54 4.61
C GLU A 246 11.22 -30.36 3.46
N ALA A 247 11.36 -31.40 2.62
CA ALA A 247 12.21 -31.32 1.44
C ALA A 247 11.57 -30.39 0.39
N ILE A 248 12.35 -29.47 -0.18
CA ILE A 248 11.89 -28.58 -1.24
C ILE A 248 11.66 -29.42 -2.51
N THR A 249 10.43 -29.84 -2.77
CA THR A 249 10.06 -30.56 -3.99
C THR A 249 10.16 -29.60 -5.18
N LYS A 250 10.89 -30.00 -6.23
CA LYS A 250 10.95 -29.23 -7.48
C LYS A 250 9.57 -29.20 -8.13
N LEU A 251 9.14 -28.03 -8.60
CA LEU A 251 7.94 -27.89 -9.42
C LEU A 251 8.15 -28.70 -10.72
N THR A 252 7.48 -29.84 -10.84
CA THR A 252 7.30 -30.59 -12.10
C THR A 252 6.24 -29.95 -12.96
#